data_AF-A0A494VP68-F1
#
_entry.id   AF-A0A494VP68-F1
#
_cell.length_a   1.000
_cell.length_b   1.000
_cell.length_c   1.000
_cell.angle_alpha   90.00
_cell.angle_beta   90.00
_cell.angle_gamma   90.00
#
_symmetry.space_group_name_H-M   'P 1'
#
loop_
_entity.id
_entity.type
_entity.pdbx_description
1 polymer ?
#
loop_
_entity_poly.entity_id
_entity_poly.type
_entity_poly.pdbx_seq_one_letter_code
_entity_poly.pdbx_strand_id
1 'polypeptide(L)'
;MKALARQLFKTFLFSVIISIVASCAYYALQNKGVDQDLKSILPSLSESVAFLNIIIFVMSLPTLFLANPAYYNNLSIRLVLYYAGSIVFLITAFRLENLSPDNKALYFITAVTFIVVHSVFYYLMTKKRVLKR
;
A
#
# COMPACT_ATOMS: atom_id res chain seq x y z
N MET A 1 -11.72 -17.23 7.03
CA MET A 1 -10.70 -16.95 5.98
C MET A 1 -11.26 -16.19 4.77
N LYS A 2 -12.28 -16.69 4.05
CA LYS A 2 -12.78 -16.08 2.80
C LYS A 2 -13.09 -14.57 2.89
N ALA A 3 -13.70 -14.12 3.99
CA ALA A 3 -14.04 -12.70 4.18
C ALA A 3 -12.80 -11.80 4.38
N LEU A 4 -11.78 -12.28 5.11
CA LEU A 4 -10.53 -11.55 5.33
C LEU A 4 -9.75 -11.41 4.02
N ALA A 5 -9.57 -12.51 3.29
CA ALA A 5 -8.88 -12.50 1.99
C ALA A 5 -9.59 -11.60 0.98
N ARG A 6 -10.94 -11.67 0.91
CA ARG A 6 -11.73 -10.81 0.02
C ARG A 6 -11.58 -9.33 0.37
N GLN A 7 -11.57 -9.00 1.67
CA GLN A 7 -11.39 -7.62 2.10
C GLN A 7 -9.98 -7.12 1.79
N LEU A 8 -8.94 -7.91 2.13
CA LEU A 8 -7.55 -7.57 1.85
C LEU A 8 -7.33 -7.32 0.36
N PHE A 9 -7.86 -8.18 -0.51
CA PHE A 9 -7.76 -8.01 -1.96
C PHE A 9 -8.50 -6.76 -2.47
N LYS A 10 -9.68 -6.45 -1.94
CA LYS A 10 -10.41 -5.21 -2.29
C LYS A 10 -9.63 -3.96 -1.88
N THR A 11 -9.07 -3.97 -0.67
CA THR A 11 -8.24 -2.88 -0.15
C THR A 11 -6.99 -2.68 -1.01
N PHE A 12 -6.37 -3.78 -1.45
CA PHE A 12 -5.25 -3.77 -2.40
C PHE A 12 -5.61 -3.15 -3.75
N LEU A 13 -6.72 -3.57 -4.37
CA LEU A 13 -7.14 -2.96 -5.64
C LEU A 13 -7.37 -1.46 -5.49
N PHE A 14 -7.96 -1.04 -4.36
CA PHE A 14 -8.15 0.38 -4.08
C PHE A 14 -6.82 1.10 -3.87
N SER A 15 -5.85 0.49 -3.17
CA SER A 15 -4.54 1.10 -2.96
C SER A 15 -3.77 1.27 -4.28
N VAL A 16 -3.89 0.33 -5.21
CA VAL A 16 -3.29 0.46 -6.56
C VAL A 16 -3.85 1.69 -7.26
N ILE A 17 -5.17 1.83 -7.33
CA ILE A 17 -5.83 2.95 -8.02
C ILE A 17 -5.40 4.28 -7.40
N ILE A 18 -5.48 4.41 -6.07
CA ILE A 18 -5.10 5.65 -5.38
C ILE A 18 -3.60 5.94 -5.55
N SER A 19 -2.75 4.91 -5.54
CA SER A 19 -1.30 5.10 -5.75
C SER A 19 -1.01 5.63 -7.15
N ILE A 20 -1.66 5.10 -8.19
CA ILE A 20 -1.49 5.58 -9.57
C ILE A 20 -1.90 7.05 -9.65
N VAL A 21 -3.06 7.42 -9.08
CA VAL A 21 -3.54 8.81 -9.06
C VAL A 21 -2.57 9.72 -8.31
N ALA A 22 -2.09 9.30 -7.15
CA ALA A 22 -1.13 10.06 -6.34
C ALA A 22 0.21 10.25 -7.07
N SER A 23 0.73 9.21 -7.72
CA SER A 23 1.95 9.27 -8.52
C SER A 23 1.79 10.16 -9.75
N CYS A 24 0.64 10.12 -10.43
CA CYS A 24 0.34 11.03 -11.55
C CYS A 24 0.28 12.49 -11.09
N ALA A 25 -0.38 12.76 -9.96
CA ALA A 25 -0.45 14.10 -9.38
C ALA A 25 0.94 14.61 -9.00
N TYR A 26 1.77 13.78 -8.37
CA TYR A 26 3.15 14.10 -8.05
C TYR A 26 3.97 14.43 -9.31
N TYR A 27 3.91 13.57 -10.33
CA TYR A 27 4.61 13.78 -11.60
C TYR A 27 4.20 15.08 -12.29
N ALA A 28 2.90 15.37 -12.35
CA ALA A 28 2.36 16.58 -12.96
C ALA A 28 2.79 17.86 -12.21
N LEU A 29 2.92 17.80 -10.89
CA LEU A 29 3.40 18.91 -10.08
C LEU A 29 4.90 19.16 -10.30
N GLN A 30 5.70 18.10 -10.42
CA GLN A 30 7.15 18.22 -10.56
C GLN A 30 7.58 18.67 -11.96
N ASN A 31 6.82 18.31 -13.00
CA ASN A 31 7.08 18.69 -14.38
C ASN A 31 6.21 19.87 -14.86
N LYS A 32 5.64 20.63 -13.93
CA LYS A 32 4.80 21.79 -14.25
C LYS A 32 5.61 22.83 -15.02
N GLY A 33 5.25 23.07 -16.29
CA GLY A 33 5.94 24.02 -17.17
C GLY A 33 7.02 23.40 -18.05
N VAL A 34 7.20 22.08 -18.01
CA VAL A 34 8.00 21.31 -18.96
C VAL A 34 7.03 20.62 -19.93
N ASP A 35 7.30 20.65 -21.25
CA ASP A 35 6.49 19.98 -22.30
C ASP A 35 6.57 18.44 -22.24
N GLN A 36 6.64 17.85 -21.04
CA GLN A 36 6.55 16.40 -20.87
C GLN A 36 5.08 15.98 -20.85
N ASP A 37 4.66 15.27 -21.91
CA ASP A 37 3.30 14.75 -22.02
C ASP A 37 3.09 13.58 -21.04
N LEU A 38 2.38 13.84 -19.94
CA LEU A 38 1.95 12.83 -18.96
C LEU A 38 1.33 11.60 -19.64
N LYS A 39 0.64 11.77 -20.78
CA LYS A 39 0.01 10.65 -21.50
C LYS A 39 1.04 9.64 -22.02
N SER A 40 2.25 10.09 -22.36
CA SER A 40 3.31 9.23 -22.89
C SER A 40 3.93 8.31 -21.82
N ILE A 41 4.03 8.81 -20.58
CA ILE A 41 4.63 8.11 -19.43
C ILE A 41 3.59 7.37 -18.57
N LEU A 42 2.30 7.73 -18.67
CA LEU A 42 1.24 7.13 -17.87
C LEU A 42 1.24 5.59 -17.87
N PRO A 43 1.43 4.87 -19.00
CA PRO A 43 1.47 3.42 -19.00
C PRO A 43 2.61 2.85 -18.14
N SER A 44 3.85 3.30 -18.35
CA SER A 44 5.03 2.80 -17.64
C SER A 44 5.00 3.18 -16.15
N LEU A 45 4.50 4.38 -15.83
CA LEU A 45 4.27 4.82 -14.45
C LEU A 45 3.23 3.93 -13.75
N SER A 46 2.11 3.64 -14.43
CA SER A 46 1.04 2.81 -13.88
C SER A 46 1.50 1.38 -13.63
N GLU A 47 2.26 0.80 -14.56
CA GLU A 47 2.86 -0.53 -14.40
C GLU A 47 3.81 -0.56 -13.20
N SER A 48 4.71 0.42 -13.10
CA SER A 48 5.66 0.51 -11.99
C SER A 48 4.96 0.57 -10.63
N VAL A 49 3.95 1.44 -10.51
CA VAL A 49 3.17 1.60 -9.27
C VAL A 49 2.35 0.34 -8.96
N ALA A 50 1.81 -0.34 -9.97
CA ALA A 50 1.09 -1.60 -9.79
C ALA A 50 2.02 -2.69 -9.27
N PHE A 51 3.21 -2.86 -9.86
CA PHE A 51 4.20 -3.83 -9.40
C PHE A 51 4.65 -3.56 -7.95
N LEU A 52 4.92 -2.30 -7.60
CA LEU A 52 5.28 -1.92 -6.23
C LEU A 52 4.15 -2.27 -5.24
N ASN A 53 2.89 -1.97 -5.59
CA ASN A 53 1.75 -2.36 -4.77
C ASN A 53 1.64 -3.89 -4.62
N ILE A 54 1.91 -4.68 -5.67
CA ILE A 54 1.90 -6.15 -5.61
C ILE A 54 2.96 -6.66 -4.63
N ILE A 55 4.17 -6.12 -4.68
CA ILE A 55 5.26 -6.48 -3.75
C ILE A 55 4.81 -6.23 -2.30
N ILE A 56 4.29 -5.02 -2.02
CA ILE A 56 3.83 -4.67 -0.67
C ILE A 56 2.65 -5.55 -0.25
N PHE A 57 1.74 -5.87 -1.16
CA PHE A 57 0.61 -6.78 -0.90
C PHE A 57 1.09 -8.19 -0.52
N VAL A 58 2.05 -8.76 -1.24
CA VAL A 58 2.65 -10.06 -0.91
C VAL A 58 3.25 -10.03 0.49
N MET A 59 3.95 -8.95 0.84
CA MET A 59 4.50 -8.76 2.19
C MET A 59 3.42 -8.58 3.28
N SER A 60 2.18 -8.24 2.90
CA SER A 60 1.03 -8.11 3.80
C SER A 60 0.21 -9.41 3.95
N LEU A 61 0.48 -10.46 3.15
CA LEU A 61 -0.23 -11.74 3.23
C LEU A 61 -0.21 -12.42 4.61
N PRO A 62 0.82 -12.25 5.48
CA PRO A 62 0.74 -12.74 6.86
C PRO A 62 -0.50 -12.26 7.63
N THR A 63 -1.15 -11.17 7.20
CA THR A 63 -2.47 -10.74 7.69
C THR A 63 -3.51 -11.87 7.70
N LEU A 64 -3.41 -12.84 6.79
CA LEU A 64 -4.35 -13.97 6.71
C LEU A 64 -4.31 -14.85 7.97
N PHE A 65 -3.21 -14.85 8.72
CA PHE A 65 -3.12 -15.54 10.01
C PHE A 65 -4.07 -14.96 11.06
N LEU A 66 -4.58 -13.74 10.89
CA LEU A 66 -5.64 -13.16 11.74
C LEU A 66 -6.99 -13.90 11.64
N ALA A 67 -7.10 -14.93 10.79
CA ALA A 67 -8.18 -15.89 10.86
C ALA A 67 -8.19 -16.67 12.19
N ASN A 68 -7.04 -16.82 12.86
CA ASN A 68 -6.93 -17.45 14.18
C ASN A 68 -7.31 -16.43 15.29
N PRO A 69 -8.28 -16.75 16.16
CA PRO A 69 -8.67 -15.89 17.28
C PRO A 69 -7.53 -15.52 18.24
N ALA A 70 -6.55 -16.42 18.44
CA ALA A 70 -5.40 -16.18 19.32
C ALA A 70 -4.57 -14.98 18.84
N TYR A 71 -4.39 -14.83 17.52
CA TYR A 71 -3.67 -13.70 16.93
C TYR A 71 -4.55 -12.45 16.79
N TYR A 72 -5.84 -12.62 16.51
CA TYR A 72 -6.76 -11.49 16.33
C TYR A 72 -7.02 -10.69 17.61
N ASN A 73 -7.10 -11.38 18.76
CA ASN A 73 -7.38 -10.76 20.06
C ASN A 73 -6.17 -9.98 20.61
N ASN A 74 -4.95 -10.25 20.13
CA ASN A 74 -3.75 -9.54 20.54
C ASN A 74 -3.47 -8.35 19.60
N LEU A 75 -3.54 -7.13 20.13
CA LEU A 75 -3.35 -5.90 19.36
C LEU A 75 -1.98 -5.84 18.69
N SER A 76 -0.91 -6.16 19.42
CA SER A 76 0.46 -6.07 18.93
C SER A 76 0.71 -7.03 17.77
N ILE A 77 0.29 -8.29 17.92
CA ILE A 77 0.38 -9.30 16.85
C ILE A 77 -0.44 -8.85 15.64
N ARG A 78 -1.61 -8.28 15.88
CA ARG A 78 -2.49 -7.81 14.82
C ARG A 78 -1.86 -6.69 13.98
N LEU A 79 -1.23 -5.71 14.62
CA LEU A 79 -0.53 -4.63 13.92
C LEU A 79 0.69 -5.14 13.15
N VAL A 80 1.47 -6.04 13.75
CA VAL A 80 2.64 -6.64 13.09
C VAL A 80 2.23 -7.41 11.84
N LEU A 81 1.26 -8.30 11.95
CA LEU A 81 0.81 -9.10 10.79
C LEU A 81 0.23 -8.24 9.67
N TYR A 82 -0.36 -7.08 10.01
CA TYR A 82 -1.02 -6.20 9.05
C TYR A 82 -0.08 -5.19 8.37
N TYR A 83 0.90 -4.64 9.10
CA TYR A 83 1.71 -3.50 8.62
C TYR A 83 3.20 -3.76 8.51
N ALA A 84 3.75 -4.82 9.13
CA ALA A 84 5.19 -5.03 9.15
C ALA A 84 5.78 -5.07 7.73
N GLY A 85 5.12 -5.75 6.79
CA GLY A 85 5.54 -5.80 5.39
C GLY A 85 5.70 -4.41 4.75
N SER A 86 4.66 -3.57 4.84
CA SER A 86 4.69 -2.21 4.29
C SER A 86 5.70 -1.29 4.98
N ILE A 87 5.90 -1.43 6.30
CA ILE A 87 6.87 -0.63 7.05
C ILE A 87 8.30 -1.04 6.68
N VAL A 88 8.58 -2.34 6.61
CA VAL A 88 9.88 -2.87 6.19
C VAL A 88 10.19 -2.42 4.77
N PHE A 89 9.23 -2.52 3.84
CA PHE A 89 9.39 -2.02 2.48
C PHE A 89 9.78 -0.54 2.45
N LEU A 90 9.08 0.31 3.21
CA LEU A 90 9.36 1.74 3.28
C LEU A 90 10.76 2.03 3.82
N ILE A 91 11.17 1.36 4.91
CA ILE A 91 12.52 1.49 5.47
C ILE A 91 13.58 1.05 4.45
N THR A 92 13.38 -0.09 3.79
CA THR A 92 14.31 -0.61 2.78
C THR A 92 14.43 0.34 1.59
N ALA A 93 13.31 0.88 1.09
CA ALA A 93 13.31 1.84 -0.02
C ALA A 93 14.13 3.11 0.30
N PHE A 94 14.07 3.61 1.54
CA PHE A 94 14.89 4.75 1.97
C PHE A 94 16.37 4.41 2.14
N ARG A 95 16.69 3.19 2.59
CA ARG A 95 18.06 2.74 2.84
C ARG A 95 18.82 2.33 1.58
N LEU A 96 18.12 2.07 0.48
CA LEU A 96 18.75 1.79 -0.82
C LEU A 96 19.41 3.07 -1.37
N GLU A 97 20.74 3.13 -1.28
CA GLU A 97 21.53 4.28 -1.72
C GLU A 97 21.52 4.46 -3.25
N ASN A 98 21.40 3.36 -4.01
CA ASN A 98 21.49 3.33 -5.47
C ASN A 98 20.19 3.74 -6.20
N LEU A 99 19.12 4.09 -5.47
CA LEU A 99 17.87 4.57 -6.09
C LEU A 99 17.96 6.07 -6.39
N SER A 100 17.60 6.46 -7.61
CA SER A 100 17.44 7.88 -7.96
C SER A 100 16.38 8.55 -7.07
N PRO A 101 16.46 9.87 -6.84
CA PRO A 101 15.49 10.60 -6.03
C PRO A 101 14.04 10.40 -6.49
N ASP A 102 13.81 10.39 -7.81
CA ASP A 102 12.47 10.22 -8.40
C ASP A 102 11.91 8.83 -8.11
N ASN A 103 12.74 7.79 -8.21
CA ASN A 103 12.32 6.43 -7.87
C ASN A 103 12.06 6.31 -6.36
N LYS A 104 12.87 6.92 -5.50
CA LYS A 104 12.60 6.95 -4.05
C LYS A 104 11.26 7.61 -3.74
N ALA A 105 10.94 8.72 -4.42
CA ALA A 105 9.66 9.39 -4.26
C ALA A 105 8.49 8.49 -4.67
N LEU A 106 8.58 7.79 -5.81
CA LEU A 106 7.54 6.85 -6.25
C LEU A 106 7.35 5.68 -5.27
N TYR A 107 8.42 5.12 -4.74
CA TYR A 107 8.37 4.03 -3.76
C TYR A 107 7.72 4.52 -2.46
N PHE A 108 8.08 5.72 -2.02
CA PHE A 108 7.52 6.35 -0.84
C PHE A 108 6.03 6.64 -0.98
N ILE A 109 5.61 7.30 -2.07
CA ILE A 109 4.20 7.61 -2.36
C ILE A 109 3.38 6.33 -2.39
N THR A 110 3.89 5.29 -3.05
CA THR A 110 3.22 3.99 -3.14
C THR A 110 3.07 3.35 -1.76
N ALA A 111 4.15 3.28 -0.97
CA ALA A 111 4.12 2.68 0.36
C ALA A 111 3.22 3.43 1.34
N VAL A 112 3.30 4.76 1.37
CA VAL A 112 2.44 5.61 2.23
C VAL A 112 0.98 5.47 1.82
N THR A 113 0.68 5.53 0.53
CA THR A 113 -0.69 5.35 0.04
C THR A 113 -1.24 3.98 0.43
N PHE A 114 -0.44 2.92 0.26
CA PHE A 114 -0.81 1.57 0.68
C PHE A 114 -1.15 1.53 2.17
N ILE A 115 -0.27 2.07 3.04
CA ILE A 115 -0.47 2.11 4.49
C ILE A 115 -1.73 2.89 4.87
N VAL A 116 -1.95 4.08 4.29
CA VAL A 116 -3.11 4.92 4.59
C VAL A 116 -4.40 4.21 4.21
N VAL A 117 -4.50 3.69 2.99
CA VAL A 117 -5.67 2.93 2.54
C VAL A 117 -5.90 1.72 3.44
N HIS A 118 -4.86 0.92 3.70
CA HIS A 118 -4.95 -0.26 4.56
C HIS A 118 -5.35 0.09 5.99
N SER A 119 -4.97 1.25 6.51
CA SER A 119 -5.36 1.79 7.82
C SER A 119 -6.83 2.16 7.93
N VAL A 120 -7.37 2.84 6.92
CA VAL A 120 -8.81 3.14 6.87
C VAL A 120 -9.62 1.85 6.88
N PHE A 121 -9.26 0.88 6.04
CA PHE A 121 -9.98 -0.39 5.96
C PHE A 121 -9.79 -1.29 7.19
N TYR A 122 -8.62 -1.26 7.81
CA TYR A 122 -8.36 -1.94 9.09
C TYR A 122 -9.24 -1.38 10.21
N TYR A 123 -9.33 -0.04 10.33
CA TYR A 123 -10.19 0.61 11.31
C TYR A 123 -11.67 0.25 11.11
N LEU A 124 -12.14 0.28 9.86
CA LEU A 124 -13.52 -0.13 9.53
C LEU A 124 -13.78 -1.61 9.85
N MET A 125 -12.78 -2.49 9.62
CA MET A 125 -12.89 -3.91 9.94
C MET A 125 -13.02 -4.17 11.45
N THR A 126 -12.17 -3.52 12.25
CA THR A 126 -12.14 -3.70 13.70
C THR A 126 -13.42 -3.15 14.33
N LYS A 127 -13.88 -1.95 13.92
CA LYS A 127 -15.12 -1.35 14.41
C LYS A 127 -16.36 -2.20 14.13
N LYS A 128 -16.51 -2.74 12.90
CA LYS A 128 -17.65 -3.62 12.54
C LYS A 128 -17.72 -4.91 13.35
N ARG A 129 -16.59 -5.43 13.85
CA ARG A 129 -16.59 -6.65 14.66
C ARG A 129 -16.81 -6.38 16.15
N VAL A 130 -16.42 -5.21 16.66
CA VAL A 130 -16.78 -4.78 18.02
C VAL A 130 -18.30 -4.64 18.15
N LEU A 131 -18.98 -4.11 17.13
CA LEU A 131 -20.45 -3.99 17.09
C LEU A 131 -21.21 -5.33 16.94
N LYS A 132 -20.52 -6.44 16.68
CA LYS A 132 -21.12 -7.78 16.51
C LYS A 132 -20.83 -8.74 17.67
N ARG A 133 -20.03 -8.32 18.65
CA ARG A 133 -19.85 -9.02 19.93
C ARG A 133 -20.77 -8.39 20.96
#